data_AF-A0A2E2B3J5-F1
#
_entry.id   AF-A0A2E2B3J5-F1
#
_cell.length_a   1.000
_cell.length_b   1.000
_cell.length_c   1.000
_cell.angle_alpha   90.00
_cell.angle_beta   90.00
_cell.angle_gamma   90.00
#
_symmetry.space_group_name_H-M   'P 1'
#
loop_
_entity.id
_entity.type
_entity.pdbx_description
1 polymer ?
#
loop_
_entity_poly.entity_id
_entity_poly.type
_entity_poly.pdbx_seq_one_letter_code
_entity_poly.pdbx_strand_id
1 'polypeptide(L)'
;MSQNKTKISITLDTDLLERYKKVAEARDENLSSCINRQLANHIDDIEELLEMMDSKFYRTIAKGMTSSPKFFKTVARMLGENLPEDLLEQQFQIKKEMIEQGEKRSAEKKRKKKPNRDGLEPA
;
A
#
# COMPACT_ATOMS: atom_id res chain seq x y z
N MET A 1 26.90 -12.40 -13.92
CA MET A 1 26.55 -11.11 -14.55
C MET A 1 26.53 -10.06 -13.45
N SER A 2 27.28 -8.96 -13.58
CA SER A 2 27.27 -7.89 -12.56
C SER A 2 25.92 -7.18 -12.62
N GLN A 3 25.09 -7.33 -11.59
CA GLN A 3 23.88 -6.52 -11.44
C GLN A 3 24.30 -5.03 -11.38
N ASN A 4 23.72 -4.20 -12.24
CA ASN A 4 23.94 -2.75 -12.18
C ASN A 4 23.51 -2.23 -10.81
N LYS A 5 24.45 -1.66 -10.05
CA LYS A 5 24.18 -1.06 -8.74
C LYS A 5 24.22 0.46 -8.83
N THR A 6 23.17 1.11 -8.37
CA THR A 6 23.11 2.58 -8.24
C THR A 6 23.41 2.97 -6.80
N LYS A 7 24.30 3.93 -6.60
CA LYS A 7 24.59 4.48 -5.27
C LYS A 7 23.59 5.61 -4.98
N ILE A 8 22.90 5.51 -3.85
CA ILE A 8 21.99 6.54 -3.34
C ILE A 8 22.48 7.03 -1.97
N SER A 9 22.11 8.27 -1.62
CA SER A 9 22.30 8.81 -0.27
C SER A 9 20.94 9.02 0.36
N ILE A 10 20.74 8.50 1.56
CA ILE A 10 19.50 8.60 2.32
C ILE A 10 19.80 9.06 3.75
N THR A 11 18.89 9.84 4.33
CA THR A 11 18.93 10.21 5.75
C THR A 11 18.00 9.27 6.51
N LEU A 12 18.50 8.70 7.60
CA LEU A 12 17.75 7.80 8.48
C LEU A 12 17.85 8.31 9.91
N ASP A 13 16.79 8.10 10.69
CA ASP A 13 16.84 8.30 12.13
C ASP A 13 17.92 7.40 12.75
N THR A 14 18.67 7.93 13.72
CA THR A 14 19.78 7.21 14.35
C THR A 14 19.32 5.88 14.95
N ASP A 15 18.19 5.87 15.66
CA ASP A 15 17.66 4.66 16.29
C ASP A 15 17.28 3.59 15.27
N LEU A 16 16.76 4.00 14.10
CA LEU A 16 16.42 3.09 13.01
C LEU A 16 17.69 2.48 12.41
N LEU A 17 18.72 3.29 12.18
CA LEU A 17 20.00 2.82 11.67
C LEU A 17 20.64 1.80 12.62
N GLU A 18 20.62 2.05 13.93
CA GLU A 18 21.16 1.12 14.93
C GLU A 18 20.38 -0.20 14.97
N ARG A 19 19.05 -0.17 14.80
CA ARG A 19 18.26 -1.39 14.67
C ARG A 19 18.65 -2.19 13.43
N TYR A 20 18.86 -1.54 12.29
CA TYR A 20 19.31 -2.22 11.07
C TYR A 20 20.70 -2.84 11.22
N LYS A 21 21.63 -2.16 11.90
CA LYS A 21 22.95 -2.72 12.20
C LYS A 21 22.85 -4.01 13.01
N LYS A 22 22.05 -4.02 14.07
CA LYS A 22 21.82 -5.21 14.91
C LYS A 22 21.21 -6.38 14.12
N VAL A 23 20.27 -6.09 13.22
CA VAL A 23 19.66 -7.12 12.36
C VAL A 23 20.69 -7.67 11.37
N ALA A 24 21.51 -6.80 10.77
CA ALA A 24 22.56 -7.20 9.84
C ALA A 24 23.62 -8.09 10.53
N GLU A 25 24.04 -7.70 11.74
CA GLU A 25 24.97 -8.48 12.56
C GLU A 25 24.40 -9.85 12.94
N ALA A 26 23.14 -9.91 13.40
CA ALA A 26 22.48 -11.16 13.75
C ALA A 26 22.30 -12.12 12.55
N ARG A 27 22.39 -11.60 11.32
CA ARG A 27 22.24 -12.35 10.08
C ARG A 27 23.56 -12.61 9.34
N ASP A 28 24.69 -12.22 9.93
CA ASP A 28 26.02 -12.29 9.32
C ASP A 28 26.07 -11.68 7.90
N GLU A 29 25.42 -10.53 7.75
CA GLU A 29 25.33 -9.82 6.47
C GLU A 29 25.79 -8.37 6.61
N ASN A 30 26.26 -7.77 5.51
CA ASN A 30 26.57 -6.35 5.53
C ASN A 30 25.29 -5.49 5.55
N LEU A 31 25.37 -4.31 6.17
CA LEU A 31 24.25 -3.38 6.34
C LEU A 31 23.55 -3.03 5.01
N SER A 32 24.32 -2.82 3.93
CA SER A 32 23.74 -2.50 2.62
C SER A 32 22.92 -3.66 2.05
N SER A 33 23.36 -4.90 2.27
CA SER A 33 22.64 -6.11 1.85
C SER A 33 21.36 -6.27 2.67
N CYS A 34 21.43 -6.05 3.99
CA CYS A 34 20.26 -6.08 4.87
C CYS A 34 19.19 -5.07 4.41
N ILE A 35 19.60 -3.82 4.16
CA ILE A 35 18.69 -2.75 3.71
C ILE A 35 18.12 -3.08 2.34
N ASN A 36 18.95 -3.50 1.38
CA ASN A 36 18.47 -3.85 0.04
C ASN A 36 17.46 -4.99 0.05
N ARG A 37 17.70 -6.05 0.84
CA ARG A 37 16.73 -7.14 0.97
C ARG A 37 15.42 -6.66 1.58
N GLN A 38 15.47 -5.83 2.61
CA GLN A 38 14.25 -5.30 3.23
C GLN A 38 13.45 -4.42 2.26
N LEU A 39 14.14 -3.60 1.45
CA LEU A 39 13.50 -2.78 0.41
C LEU A 39 12.92 -3.65 -0.70
N ALA A 40 13.64 -4.68 -1.17
CA ALA A 40 13.16 -5.59 -2.20
C ALA A 40 11.89 -6.32 -1.74
N ASN A 41 11.92 -6.95 -0.57
CA ASN A 41 10.76 -7.65 -0.01
C ASN A 41 9.53 -6.72 0.08
N HIS A 42 9.71 -5.49 0.54
CA HIS A 42 8.60 -4.54 0.62
C HIS A 42 8.08 -4.06 -0.73
N ILE A 43 8.93 -3.94 -1.75
CA ILE A 43 8.50 -3.62 -3.11
C ILE A 43 7.69 -4.79 -3.66
N ASP A 44 8.21 -6.02 -3.53
CA ASP A 44 7.53 -7.23 -3.98
C ASP A 44 6.13 -7.37 -3.34
N ASP A 45 6.02 -7.16 -2.02
CA ASP A 45 4.74 -7.17 -1.30
C ASP A 45 3.75 -6.12 -1.85
N ILE A 46 4.25 -4.92 -2.18
CA ILE A 46 3.42 -3.83 -2.72
C ILE A 46 3.00 -4.14 -4.17
N GLU A 47 3.91 -4.67 -4.98
CA GLU A 47 3.63 -5.05 -6.37
C GLU A 47 2.59 -6.17 -6.41
N GLU A 48 2.74 -7.20 -5.57
CA GLU A 48 1.76 -8.28 -5.45
C GLU A 48 0.39 -7.74 -5.00
N LEU A 49 0.37 -6.79 -4.05
CA LEU A 49 -0.87 -6.13 -3.64
C LEU A 49 -1.52 -5.34 -4.78
N LEU A 50 -0.75 -4.60 -5.56
CA LEU A 50 -1.25 -3.83 -6.70
C LEU A 50 -1.80 -4.74 -7.80
N GLU A 51 -1.09 -5.83 -8.11
CA GLU A 51 -1.56 -6.85 -9.06
C GLU A 51 -2.85 -7.53 -8.59
N MET A 52 -2.92 -7.89 -7.31
CA MET A 52 -4.15 -8.41 -6.70
C MET A 52 -5.29 -7.40 -6.87
N MET A 53 -5.05 -6.12 -6.57
CA MET A 53 -6.04 -5.03 -6.69
C MET A 53 -6.49 -4.73 -8.13
N ASP A 54 -5.72 -5.12 -9.14
CA ASP A 54 -6.11 -5.03 -10.54
C ASP A 54 -7.01 -6.17 -11.00
N SER A 55 -7.06 -7.28 -10.24
CA SER A 55 -8.05 -8.31 -10.50
C SER A 55 -9.48 -7.84 -10.21
N LYS A 56 -10.39 -8.19 -11.11
CA LYS A 56 -11.83 -7.90 -10.97
C LYS A 56 -12.42 -8.55 -9.72
N PHE A 57 -11.85 -9.67 -9.28
CA PHE A 57 -12.22 -10.40 -8.08
C PHE A 57 -11.91 -9.59 -6.81
N TYR A 58 -10.68 -9.11 -6.63
CA TYR A 58 -10.31 -8.30 -5.46
C TYR A 58 -10.99 -6.93 -5.46
N ARG A 59 -11.25 -6.29 -6.61
CA ARG A 59 -12.10 -5.07 -6.63
C ARG A 59 -13.52 -5.34 -6.16
N THR A 60 -14.07 -6.50 -6.52
CA THR A 60 -15.42 -6.92 -6.11
C THR A 60 -15.43 -7.27 -4.63
N ILE A 61 -14.39 -7.95 -4.14
CA ILE A 61 -14.22 -8.26 -2.71
C ILE A 61 -13.99 -6.99 -1.90
N ALA A 62 -13.10 -6.08 -2.31
CA ALA A 62 -12.87 -4.81 -1.64
C ALA A 62 -14.15 -3.94 -1.58
N LYS A 63 -14.95 -3.91 -2.65
CA LYS A 63 -16.28 -3.27 -2.64
C LYS A 63 -17.27 -4.00 -1.74
N GLY A 64 -17.32 -5.33 -1.77
CA GLY A 64 -18.19 -6.12 -0.89
C GLY A 64 -17.83 -5.95 0.57
N MET A 65 -16.53 -5.92 0.88
CA MET A 65 -15.94 -5.69 2.18
C MET A 65 -16.20 -4.29 2.71
N THR A 66 -16.46 -3.27 1.88
CA THR A 66 -16.87 -1.94 2.37
C THR A 66 -18.39 -1.79 2.44
N SER A 67 -19.14 -2.69 1.81
CA SER A 67 -20.60 -2.65 1.74
C SER A 67 -21.27 -3.41 2.89
N SER A 68 -20.63 -4.44 3.47
CA SER A 68 -21.19 -5.19 4.59
C SER A 68 -20.13 -5.98 5.39
N PRO A 69 -20.10 -5.88 6.74
CA PRO A 69 -19.28 -6.74 7.60
C PRO A 69 -19.56 -8.24 7.41
N LYS A 70 -20.78 -8.61 7.02
CA LYS A 70 -21.16 -10.02 6.76
C LYS A 70 -20.46 -10.59 5.53
N PHE A 71 -20.09 -9.75 4.56
CA PHE A 71 -19.40 -10.19 3.35
C PHE A 71 -17.98 -10.69 3.66
N PHE A 72 -17.32 -10.07 4.63
CA PHE A 72 -15.99 -10.46 5.09
C PHE A 72 -15.99 -11.86 5.70
N LYS A 73 -16.98 -12.19 6.54
CA LYS A 73 -17.17 -13.55 7.08
C LYS A 73 -17.36 -14.60 5.98
N THR A 74 -18.10 -14.26 4.92
CA THR A 74 -18.32 -15.18 3.79
C THR A 74 -17.05 -15.43 3.00
N VAL A 75 -16.25 -14.39 2.74
CA VAL A 75 -14.97 -14.50 2.04
C VAL A 75 -13.92 -15.24 2.88
N ALA A 76 -13.78 -14.93 4.17
CA ALA A 76 -12.88 -15.63 5.08
C ALA A 76 -13.22 -17.12 5.18
N ARG A 77 -14.51 -17.45 5.29
CA ARG A 77 -14.99 -18.84 5.28
C ARG A 77 -14.73 -19.55 3.94
N MET A 78 -14.79 -18.85 2.81
CA MET A 78 -14.44 -19.40 1.50
C MET A 78 -12.93 -19.64 1.33
N LEU A 79 -12.09 -18.84 1.99
CA LEU A 79 -10.63 -18.97 1.95
C LEU A 79 -10.07 -19.94 3.01
N GLY A 80 -10.94 -20.52 3.84
CA GLY A 80 -10.53 -21.46 4.89
C GLY A 80 -9.85 -20.82 6.09
N GLU A 81 -9.87 -19.48 6.19
CA GLU A 81 -9.27 -18.75 7.30
C GLU A 81 -10.33 -18.41 8.36
N ASN A 82 -10.07 -18.82 9.60
CA ASN A 82 -10.81 -18.33 10.77
C ASN A 82 -10.19 -17.03 11.24
N LEU A 83 -10.62 -15.91 10.66
CA LEU A 83 -10.23 -14.59 11.17
C LEU A 83 -11.01 -14.23 12.44
N PRO A 84 -10.32 -13.81 13.52
CA PRO A 84 -10.94 -13.24 14.72
C PRO A 84 -11.80 -12.00 14.40
N GLU A 85 -12.97 -11.87 15.03
CA GLU A 85 -13.96 -10.80 14.78
C GLU A 85 -13.44 -9.37 15.05
N ASP A 86 -12.55 -9.25 16.02
CA ASP A 86 -11.89 -8.01 16.44
C ASP A 86 -10.89 -7.48 15.39
N LEU A 87 -10.14 -8.38 14.75
CA LEU A 87 -9.24 -8.04 13.63
C LEU A 87 -10.03 -7.59 12.39
N LEU A 88 -11.22 -8.15 12.19
CA LEU A 88 -12.11 -7.83 11.07
C LEU A 88 -12.69 -6.42 11.18
N GLU A 89 -13.15 -6.02 12.36
CA GLU A 89 -13.70 -4.68 12.60
C GLU A 89 -12.63 -3.59 12.47
N GLN A 90 -11.42 -3.82 12.99
CA GLN A 90 -10.31 -2.86 12.84
C GLN A 90 -9.89 -2.68 11.38
N GLN A 91 -9.77 -3.77 10.61
CA GLN A 91 -9.44 -3.71 9.18
C GLN A 91 -10.53 -3.02 8.35
N PHE A 92 -11.81 -3.21 8.72
CA PHE A 92 -12.94 -2.54 8.06
C PHE A 92 -12.87 -1.02 8.25
N GLN A 93 -12.61 -0.57 9.48
CA GLN A 93 -12.57 0.86 9.79
C GLN A 93 -11.40 1.57 9.12
N ILE A 94 -10.20 0.97 9.15
CA ILE A 94 -9.00 1.51 8.49
C ILE A 94 -9.20 1.62 6.97
N LYS A 95 -9.76 0.59 6.33
CA LYS A 95 -10.00 0.59 4.89
C LYS A 95 -11.07 1.60 4.46
N LYS A 96 -12.11 1.80 5.28
CA LYS A 96 -13.13 2.82 5.02
C LYS A 96 -12.53 4.23 5.03
N GLU A 97 -11.69 4.54 6.00
CA GLU A 97 -11.01 5.84 6.10
C GLU A 97 -10.05 6.07 4.92
N MET A 98 -9.29 5.05 4.50
CA MET A 98 -8.41 5.15 3.33
C MET A 98 -9.17 5.41 2.03
N ILE A 99 -10.33 4.80 1.84
CA ILE A 99 -11.18 4.99 0.66
C ILE A 99 -11.79 6.40 0.66
N GLU A 100 -12.33 6.87 1.79
CA GLU A 100 -12.86 8.23 1.90
C GLU A 100 -11.78 9.29 1.63
N GLN A 101 -10.55 9.07 2.11
CA GLN A 101 -9.43 9.96 1.82
C GLN A 101 -9.01 9.90 0.33
N GLY A 102 -9.07 8.73 -0.30
CA GLY A 102 -8.79 8.55 -1.72
C GLY A 102 -9.82 9.23 -2.63
N GLU A 103 -11.10 9.14 -2.27
CA GLU A 103 -12.20 9.82 -2.96
C GLU A 103 -12.10 11.34 -2.83
N LYS A 104 -11.80 11.86 -1.63
CA LYS A 104 -11.56 13.29 -1.40
C LYS A 104 -10.39 13.82 -2.24
N ARG A 105 -9.26 13.10 -2.27
CA ARG A 105 -8.09 13.48 -3.10
C ARG A 105 -8.39 13.45 -4.60
N SER A 106 -9.17 12.47 -5.06
CA SER A 106 -9.56 12.34 -6.47
C SER A 106 -10.54 13.44 -6.90
N ALA A 107 -11.47 13.82 -6.02
CA ALA A 107 -12.38 14.94 -6.24
C ALA A 107 -11.64 16.28 -6.28
N GLU A 108 -10.65 16.48 -5.40
CA GLU A 108 -9.83 17.69 -5.37
C GLU A 108 -8.93 17.83 -6.61
N LYS A 109 -8.32 16.72 -7.07
CA LYS A 109 -7.57 16.69 -8.34
C LYS A 109 -8.47 17.01 -9.54
N LYS A 110 -9.71 16.51 -9.58
CA LYS A 110 -10.67 16.85 -10.65
C LYS A 110 -11.11 18.32 -10.60
N ARG A 111 -11.21 18.94 -9.42
CA ARG A 111 -11.48 20.37 -9.27
C ARG A 111 -10.33 21.24 -9.76
N LYS A 112 -9.08 20.86 -9.46
CA LYS A 112 -7.87 21.59 -9.93
C LYS A 112 -7.56 21.40 -11.42
N LYS A 113 -8.15 20.41 -12.09
CA LYS A 113 -7.93 20.11 -13.52
C LYS A 113 -8.99 20.72 -14.46
N LYS A 114 -9.96 21.50 -13.98
CA LYS A 114 -10.81 22.31 -14.87
C LYS A 114 -9.96 23.46 -15.42
N PRO A 115 -9.67 23.52 -16.74
CA PRO A 115 -9.07 24.69 -17.34
C PRO A 115 -10.08 25.83 -17.23
N ASN A 116 -9.60 27.03 -16.91
CA ASN A 116 -10.36 28.26 -17.01
C ASN A 116 -10.89 28.35 -18.45
N ARG A 117 -12.20 28.21 -18.63
CA ARG A 117 -12.85 28.26 -19.93
C ARG A 117 -13.61 29.59 -20.09
N ASP A 118 -12.99 30.67 -19.62
CA ASP A 118 -13.42 32.05 -19.85
C ASP A 118 -12.22 32.80 -20.41
N GLY A 119 -12.14 32.88 -21.74
CA GLY A 119 -11.01 33.51 -22.43
C GLY A 119 -11.02 33.42 -23.95
N LEU A 120 -12.19 33.30 -24.59
CA LEU A 120 -12.33 33.55 -26.03
C LEU A 120 -13.46 34.57 -26.21
N GLU A 121 -13.04 35.80 -26.51
CA GLU A 121 -13.90 36.94 -26.84
C GLU A 121 -14.81 36.64 -28.05
N PRO A 122 -16.00 37.25 -28.14
CA PRO A 122 -16.81 37.18 -29.34
C PRO A 122 -16.21 38.07 -30.44
N ALA A 123 -16.07 37.51 -31.64
CA ALA A 123 -15.91 38.24 -32.90
C ALA A 123 -17.20 38.18 -33.70
#